data_AF-A0A522CG80-F1
#
_entry.id   AF-A0A522CG80-F1
#
_cell.length_a   1.000
_cell.length_b   1.000
_cell.length_c   1.000
_cell.angle_alpha   90.00
_cell.angle_beta   90.00
_cell.angle_gamma   90.00
#
_symmetry.space_group_name_H-M   'P 1'
#
loop_
_entity.id
_entity.type
_entity.pdbx_description
1 polymer ?
#
loop_
_entity_poly.entity_id
_entity_poly.type
_entity_poly.pdbx_seq_one_letter_code
_entity_poly.pdbx_strand_id
1 'polypeptide(L)'
;MKAQAALLPFALLAFGVSLPVFVWVAGHAANAHWMGAAFGAFAVGWGAFYAVVNWLKTDAATDLRRRARVQVMAGLVWALTVAGLAAFAHFAGPVRETLLLLILAAAMVCVVFTATWLPSLLIVAPVAVAGPLIALFLDPADQPTARLALSAAALGLALALVVNRILRRQYALAAERERLLAERAAQAEAARRFARVKSDLVDSLSDELRDGLTGVAHVLAAAARGRAAPTRQQIGVALDAVNELLTIVGEAPAAAPADEPARRLRILTVEADPLTAATLRASLEQLGHQVVHTPKAARAVELARICDLDLAVCGDLAAIVPLRALPGGAGETPVVAIVGSEAGEAEAALAQGADALVRRPLAIPAVARAIADALSATPAANDRQVA
;
A
#
# COMPACT_ATOMS: atom_id res chain seq x y z
N MET A 1 4.53 17.56 1.46
CA MET A 1 4.22 18.74 0.61
C MET A 1 2.75 18.80 0.16
N LYS A 2 2.18 17.75 -0.45
CA LYS A 2 0.82 17.77 -1.04
C LYS A 2 -0.30 18.14 -0.07
N ALA A 3 -0.26 17.65 1.17
CA ALA A 3 -1.33 17.89 2.15
C ALA A 3 -1.43 19.34 2.64
N GLN A 4 -0.30 20.03 2.85
CA GLN A 4 -0.32 21.43 3.31
C GLN A 4 -0.66 22.41 2.19
N ALA A 5 -0.18 22.16 0.97
CA ALA A 5 -0.58 22.95 -0.20
C ALA A 5 -2.07 22.78 -0.53
N ALA A 6 -2.62 21.57 -0.31
CA ALA A 6 -4.05 21.31 -0.48
C ALA A 6 -4.94 22.09 0.51
N LEU A 7 -4.39 22.59 1.63
CA LEU A 7 -5.11 23.38 2.61
C LEU A 7 -5.21 24.87 2.25
N LEU A 8 -4.38 25.35 1.33
CA LEU A 8 -4.36 26.75 0.88
C LEU A 8 -5.73 27.27 0.38
N PRO A 9 -6.46 26.58 -0.54
CA PRO A 9 -7.76 27.07 -0.99
C PRO A 9 -8.79 27.13 0.14
N PHE A 10 -8.73 26.19 1.09
CA PHE A 10 -9.63 26.19 2.25
C PHE A 10 -9.32 27.33 3.22
N ALA A 11 -8.04 27.69 3.39
CA ALA A 11 -7.65 28.87 4.15
C ALA A 11 -8.22 30.14 3.51
N LEU A 12 -7.98 30.33 2.20
CA LEU A 12 -8.48 31.48 1.45
C LEU A 12 -10.01 31.58 1.51
N LEU A 13 -10.72 30.45 1.39
CA LEU A 13 -12.17 30.40 1.49
C LEU A 13 -12.65 30.76 2.91
N ALA A 14 -12.06 30.17 3.94
CA ALA A 14 -12.41 30.47 5.33
C ALA A 14 -12.22 31.97 5.64
N PHE A 15 -11.14 32.57 5.16
CA PHE A 15 -10.91 34.02 5.30
C PHE A 15 -11.88 34.85 4.47
N GLY A 16 -12.15 34.48 3.22
CA GLY A 16 -13.08 35.19 2.34
C GLY A 16 -14.51 35.25 2.91
N VAL A 17 -14.93 34.19 3.61
CA VAL A 17 -16.25 34.13 4.25
C VAL A 17 -16.27 34.85 5.60
N SER A 18 -15.22 34.72 6.42
CA SER A 18 -15.20 35.26 7.79
C SER A 18 -14.89 36.76 7.86
N LEU A 19 -14.07 37.29 6.94
CA LEU A 19 -13.64 38.69 6.98
C LEU A 19 -14.82 39.68 6.85
N PRO A 20 -15.78 39.53 5.91
CA PRO A 20 -16.91 40.46 5.81
C PRO A 20 -17.79 40.48 7.06
N VAL A 21 -18.02 39.30 7.65
CA VAL A 21 -18.80 39.17 8.90
C VAL A 21 -18.08 39.87 10.04
N PHE A 22 -16.77 39.66 10.18
CA PHE A 22 -15.97 40.32 11.19
C PHE A 22 -16.00 41.85 11.03
N VAL A 23 -15.79 42.35 9.81
CA VAL A 23 -15.83 43.80 9.51
C VAL A 23 -17.19 44.40 9.81
N TRP A 24 -18.27 43.70 9.46
CA TRP A 24 -19.63 44.17 9.73
C TRP A 24 -19.91 44.29 11.24
N VAL A 25 -19.58 43.27 12.04
CA VAL A 25 -19.77 43.32 13.50
C VAL A 25 -18.83 44.35 14.14
N ALA A 26 -17.57 44.42 13.72
CA ALA A 26 -16.60 45.39 14.21
C ALA A 26 -16.99 46.84 13.86
N GLY A 27 -17.69 47.08 12.76
CA GLY A 27 -18.21 48.39 12.37
C GLY A 27 -19.22 48.99 13.35
N HIS A 28 -19.81 48.16 14.23
CA HIS A 28 -20.70 48.61 15.30
C HIS A 28 -19.97 48.88 16.62
N ALA A 29 -18.65 48.64 16.69
CA ALA A 29 -17.87 48.90 17.88
C ALA A 29 -17.59 50.40 18.05
N ALA A 30 -17.63 50.89 19.29
CA ALA A 30 -17.44 52.31 19.61
C ALA A 30 -16.03 52.87 19.29
N ASN A 31 -15.06 52.00 18.98
CA ASN A 31 -13.64 52.33 18.92
C ASN A 31 -13.04 52.14 17.51
N ALA A 32 -13.32 53.07 16.59
CA ALA A 32 -12.94 52.97 15.17
C ALA A 32 -11.42 52.93 14.90
N HIS A 33 -10.58 53.53 15.75
CA HIS A 33 -9.12 53.52 15.59
C HIS A 33 -8.49 52.13 15.79
N TRP A 34 -9.13 51.27 16.58
CA TRP A 34 -8.66 49.90 16.81
C TRP A 34 -9.00 48.94 15.66
N MET A 35 -10.00 49.27 14.84
CA MET A 35 -10.28 48.53 13.60
C MET A 35 -9.10 48.61 12.63
N GLY A 36 -8.41 49.76 12.56
CA GLY A 36 -7.18 49.92 11.79
C GLY A 36 -6.04 49.04 12.29
N ALA A 37 -5.88 48.90 13.61
CA ALA A 37 -4.88 48.01 14.20
C ALA A 37 -5.17 46.53 13.91
N ALA A 38 -6.44 46.11 13.94
CA ALA A 38 -6.86 44.77 13.56
C ALA A 38 -6.55 44.45 12.08
N PHE A 39 -6.83 45.37 11.17
CA PHE A 39 -6.43 45.23 9.76
C PHE A 39 -4.92 45.20 9.58
N GLY A 40 -4.18 46.01 10.34
CA GLY A 40 -2.72 45.99 10.35
C GLY A 40 -2.15 44.63 10.77
N ALA A 41 -2.65 44.06 11.88
CA ALA A 41 -2.25 42.73 12.34
C ALA A 41 -2.60 41.64 11.31
N PHE A 42 -3.74 41.77 10.63
CA PHE A 42 -4.14 40.87 9.56
C PHE A 42 -3.21 40.96 8.34
N ALA A 43 -2.84 42.18 7.93
CA ALA A 43 -1.90 42.41 6.84
C ALA A 43 -0.51 41.83 7.16
N VAL A 44 -0.04 41.99 8.40
CA VAL A 44 1.21 41.38 8.89
C VAL A 44 1.12 39.85 8.86
N GLY A 45 0.00 39.27 9.31
CA GLY A 45 -0.24 37.83 9.26
C GLY A 45 -0.17 37.26 7.83
N TRP A 46 -0.77 37.95 6.86
CA TRP A 46 -0.68 37.58 5.44
C TRP A 46 0.72 37.77 4.86
N GLY A 47 1.41 38.86 5.21
CA GLY A 47 2.81 39.07 4.82
C GLY A 47 3.72 37.94 5.30
N ALA A 48 3.57 37.54 6.57
CA ALA A 48 4.28 36.40 7.14
C ALA A 48 3.90 35.08 6.44
N PHE A 49 2.61 34.88 6.13
CA PHE A 49 2.14 33.69 5.42
C PHE A 49 2.78 33.56 4.03
N TYR A 50 2.74 34.63 3.22
CA TYR A 50 3.36 34.63 1.90
C TYR A 50 4.88 34.48 1.96
N ALA A 51 5.54 35.08 2.95
CA ALA A 51 6.96 34.87 3.18
C ALA A 51 7.28 33.40 3.47
N VAL A 52 6.48 32.72 4.29
CA VAL A 52 6.63 31.29 4.57
C VAL A 52 6.34 30.44 3.33
N VAL A 53 5.28 30.73 2.57
CA VAL A 53 4.97 30.02 1.32
C VAL A 53 6.09 30.17 0.30
N ASN A 54 6.70 31.35 0.20
CA ASN A 54 7.85 31.56 -0.67
C ASN A 54 9.09 30.81 -0.15
N TRP A 55 9.35 30.84 1.16
CA TRP A 55 10.44 30.10 1.79
C TRP A 55 10.32 28.58 1.60
N LEU A 56 9.09 28.03 1.60
CA LEU A 56 8.84 26.61 1.37
C LEU A 56 9.30 26.09 -0.02
N LYS A 57 9.56 27.00 -0.97
CA LYS A 57 10.10 26.67 -2.31
C LYS A 57 11.63 26.53 -2.33
N THR A 58 12.31 26.87 -1.23
CA THR A 58 13.78 26.83 -1.14
C THR A 58 14.27 25.51 -0.57
N ASP A 59 15.54 25.15 -0.85
CA ASP A 59 16.16 23.92 -0.32
C ASP A 59 16.25 23.91 1.21
N ALA A 60 16.28 25.08 1.85
CA ALA A 60 16.24 25.20 3.31
C ALA A 60 14.97 24.60 3.94
N ALA A 61 13.89 24.44 3.16
CA ALA A 61 12.64 23.82 3.61
C ALA A 61 12.64 22.28 3.58
N THR A 62 13.72 21.66 3.08
CA THR A 62 13.93 20.20 3.16
C THR A 62 14.26 19.73 4.58
N ASP A 63 14.87 20.60 5.41
CA ASP A 63 15.13 20.32 6.81
C ASP A 63 13.82 20.31 7.63
N LEU A 64 13.44 19.10 8.06
CA LEU A 64 12.25 18.84 8.85
C LEU A 64 12.21 19.62 10.18
N ARG A 65 13.36 19.85 10.84
CA ARG A 65 13.41 20.57 12.12
C ARG A 65 13.20 22.06 11.95
N ARG A 66 13.80 22.66 10.90
CA ARG A 66 13.55 24.08 10.56
C ARG A 66 12.10 24.29 10.16
N ARG A 67 11.56 23.41 9.31
CA ARG A 67 10.16 23.45 8.90
C ARG A 67 9.18 23.34 10.07
N ALA A 68 9.45 22.42 11.00
CA ALA A 68 8.67 22.29 12.22
C ALA A 68 8.64 23.59 13.04
N ARG A 69 9.79 24.23 13.23
CA ARG A 69 9.88 25.52 13.93
C ARG A 69 9.09 26.62 13.21
N VAL A 70 9.26 26.75 11.90
CA VAL A 70 8.52 27.75 11.10
C VAL A 70 7.01 27.53 11.20
N GLN A 71 6.54 26.28 11.19
CA GLN A 71 5.11 25.96 11.36
C GLN A 71 4.58 26.44 12.72
N VAL A 72 5.29 26.16 13.82
CA VAL A 72 4.88 26.63 15.16
C VAL A 72 4.88 28.16 15.20
N MET A 73 5.97 28.79 14.75
CA MET A 73 6.10 30.25 14.80
C MET A 73 5.01 30.94 13.98
N ALA A 74 4.72 30.45 12.76
CA ALA A 74 3.64 30.98 11.94
C ALA A 74 2.27 30.82 12.63
N GLY A 75 2.01 29.66 13.24
CA GLY A 75 0.79 29.45 14.02
C GLY A 75 0.69 30.38 15.24
N LEU A 76 1.79 30.61 15.95
CA LEU A 76 1.86 31.51 17.09
C LEU A 76 1.61 32.97 16.71
N VAL A 77 2.07 33.41 15.53
CA VAL A 77 1.74 34.75 15.01
C VAL A 77 0.23 34.92 14.89
N TRP A 78 -0.47 33.94 14.31
CA TRP A 78 -1.93 33.97 14.21
C TRP A 78 -2.62 33.88 15.57
N ALA A 79 -2.13 33.03 16.47
CA ALA A 79 -2.66 32.91 17.83
C ALA A 79 -2.52 34.23 18.61
N LEU A 80 -1.40 34.92 18.46
CA LEU A 80 -1.17 36.23 19.06
C LEU A 80 -2.09 37.30 18.47
N THR A 81 -2.33 37.27 17.16
CA THR A 81 -3.33 38.15 16.52
C THR A 81 -4.72 37.92 17.11
N VAL A 82 -5.14 36.66 17.29
CA VAL A 82 -6.41 36.31 17.92
C VAL A 82 -6.49 36.81 19.37
N ALA A 83 -5.42 36.65 20.15
CA ALA A 83 -5.35 37.17 21.51
C ALA A 83 -5.44 38.72 21.54
N GLY A 84 -4.77 39.40 20.61
CA GLY A 84 -4.87 40.86 20.45
C GLY A 84 -6.29 41.31 20.10
N LEU A 85 -7.00 40.58 19.23
CA LEU A 85 -8.40 40.84 18.91
C LEU A 85 -9.31 40.64 20.13
N ALA A 86 -9.05 39.62 20.95
CA ALA A 86 -9.82 39.38 22.19
C ALA A 86 -9.64 40.54 23.20
N ALA A 87 -8.41 41.07 23.33
CA ALA A 87 -8.15 42.26 24.13
C ALA A 87 -8.90 43.49 23.59
N PHE A 88 -8.99 43.66 22.27
CA PHE A 88 -9.78 44.72 21.63
C PHE A 88 -11.27 44.61 21.95
N ALA A 89 -11.84 43.39 21.87
CA ALA A 89 -13.26 43.17 22.07
C ALA A 89 -13.74 43.62 23.46
N HIS A 90 -12.84 43.66 24.46
CA HIS A 90 -13.13 44.20 25.79
C HIS A 90 -13.66 45.65 25.76
N PHE A 91 -13.23 46.46 24.79
CA PHE A 91 -13.65 47.86 24.64
C PHE A 91 -14.74 48.07 23.59
N ALA A 92 -15.39 47.01 23.10
CA ALA A 92 -16.35 47.12 22.01
C ALA A 92 -17.78 47.48 22.45
N GLY A 93 -18.01 47.71 23.75
CA GLY A 93 -19.32 48.08 24.29
C GLY A 93 -20.35 46.96 24.14
N PRO A 94 -21.57 47.23 23.64
CA PRO A 94 -22.67 46.25 23.64
C PRO A 94 -22.43 45.04 22.72
N VAL A 95 -21.51 45.14 21.75
CA VAL A 95 -21.17 44.05 20.82
C VAL A 95 -19.99 43.19 21.30
N ARG A 96 -19.48 43.43 22.52
CA ARG A 96 -18.32 42.72 23.10
C ARG A 96 -18.48 41.20 23.09
N GLU A 97 -19.60 40.68 23.60
CA GLU A 97 -19.85 39.23 23.67
C GLU A 97 -19.83 38.59 22.27
N THR A 98 -20.54 39.20 21.31
CA THR A 98 -20.60 38.73 19.92
C THR A 98 -19.22 38.73 19.25
N LEU A 99 -18.42 39.78 19.48
CA LEU A 99 -17.05 39.84 18.96
C LEU A 99 -16.17 38.76 19.57
N LEU A 100 -16.25 38.52 20.88
CA LEU A 100 -15.48 37.46 21.54
C LEU A 100 -15.82 36.06 21.01
N LEU A 101 -17.10 35.79 20.72
CA LEU A 101 -17.53 34.53 20.09
C LEU A 101 -16.99 34.39 18.66
N LEU A 102 -17.00 35.47 17.86
CA LEU A 102 -16.40 35.46 16.52
C LEU A 102 -14.88 35.25 16.57
N ILE A 103 -14.20 35.87 17.53
CA ILE A 103 -12.76 35.72 17.74
C ILE A 103 -12.44 34.28 18.19
N LEU A 104 -13.27 33.68 19.05
CA LEU A 104 -13.14 32.27 19.41
C LEU A 104 -13.35 31.34 18.20
N ALA A 105 -14.31 31.65 17.33
CA ALA A 105 -14.47 30.91 16.08
C ALA A 105 -13.22 31.03 15.18
N ALA A 106 -12.62 32.22 15.09
CA ALA A 106 -11.35 32.40 14.38
C ALA A 106 -10.18 31.63 15.04
N ALA A 107 -10.16 31.54 16.37
CA ALA A 107 -9.22 30.67 17.09
C ALA A 107 -9.38 29.20 16.66
N MET A 108 -10.63 28.72 16.55
CA MET A 108 -10.93 27.37 16.11
C MET A 108 -10.50 27.09 14.66
N VAL A 109 -10.54 28.09 13.79
CA VAL A 109 -9.96 27.99 12.44
C VAL A 109 -8.45 27.74 12.53
N CYS A 110 -7.72 28.44 13.42
CA CYS A 110 -6.31 28.20 13.67
C CYS A 110 -6.05 26.76 14.18
N VAL A 111 -6.93 26.23 15.03
CA VAL A 111 -6.87 24.84 15.51
C VAL A 111 -6.97 23.85 14.34
N VAL A 112 -7.87 24.08 13.39
CA VAL A 112 -8.05 23.19 12.22
C VAL A 112 -6.77 23.13 11.38
N PHE A 113 -6.13 24.26 11.10
CA PHE A 113 -4.89 24.28 10.30
C PHE A 113 -3.69 23.67 11.02
N THR A 114 -3.65 23.80 12.35
CA THR A 114 -2.59 23.21 13.18
C THR A 114 -2.81 21.72 13.45
N ALA A 115 -4.03 21.19 13.25
CA ALA A 115 -4.36 19.78 13.40
C ALA A 115 -3.64 18.84 12.43
N THR A 116 -2.91 19.35 11.43
CA THR A 116 -2.08 18.52 10.56
C THR A 116 -0.81 18.00 11.24
N TRP A 117 -0.38 18.62 12.34
CA TRP A 117 0.87 18.26 13.01
C TRP A 117 0.77 18.43 14.53
N LEU A 118 0.99 17.33 15.27
CA LEU A 118 0.67 17.25 16.71
C LEU A 118 1.36 18.32 17.56
N PRO A 119 2.67 18.58 17.47
CA PRO A 119 3.31 19.56 18.33
C PRO A 119 2.76 20.97 18.09
N SER A 120 2.45 21.34 16.84
CA SER A 120 1.77 22.61 16.57
C SER A 120 0.36 22.64 17.14
N LEU A 121 -0.40 21.55 17.06
CA LEU A 121 -1.72 21.48 17.67
C LEU A 121 -1.65 21.66 19.20
N LEU A 122 -0.68 21.02 19.86
CA LEU A 122 -0.52 21.09 21.33
C LEU A 122 0.00 22.44 21.82
N ILE A 123 0.77 23.17 21.01
CA ILE A 123 1.34 24.46 21.40
C ILE A 123 0.43 25.61 20.97
N VAL A 124 0.04 25.65 19.69
CA VAL A 124 -0.64 26.81 19.10
C VAL A 124 -2.12 26.84 19.48
N ALA A 125 -2.79 25.69 19.56
CA ALA A 125 -4.23 25.66 19.79
C ALA A 125 -4.64 26.19 21.19
N PRO A 126 -3.95 25.81 22.29
CA PRO A 126 -4.24 26.40 23.60
C PRO A 126 -3.98 27.91 23.62
N VAL A 127 -2.89 28.37 22.98
CA VAL A 127 -2.56 29.81 22.91
C VAL A 127 -3.63 30.58 22.14
N ALA A 128 -4.10 30.05 21.01
CA ALA A 128 -5.12 30.70 20.20
C ALA A 128 -6.47 30.82 20.93
N VAL A 129 -6.86 29.77 21.67
CA VAL A 129 -8.16 29.71 22.38
C VAL A 129 -8.12 30.45 23.72
N ALA A 130 -6.97 30.54 24.38
CA ALA A 130 -6.85 31.14 25.70
C ALA A 130 -7.29 32.61 25.73
N GLY A 131 -6.88 33.42 24.74
CA GLY A 131 -7.23 34.84 24.67
C GLY A 131 -8.73 35.12 24.76
N PRO A 132 -9.56 34.64 23.81
CA PRO A 132 -11.00 34.87 23.82
C PRO A 132 -11.70 34.23 25.04
N LEU A 133 -11.27 33.04 25.50
CA LEU A 133 -11.89 32.42 26.67
C LEU A 133 -11.61 33.21 27.95
N ILE A 134 -10.35 33.61 28.19
CA ILE A 134 -10.01 34.45 29.34
C ILE A 134 -10.82 35.74 29.29
N ALA A 135 -10.88 36.40 28.13
CA ALA A 135 -11.65 37.63 27.97
C ALA A 135 -13.16 37.46 28.24
N LEU A 136 -13.76 36.30 27.93
CA LEU A 136 -15.15 35.97 28.30
C LEU A 136 -15.30 35.74 29.81
N PHE A 137 -14.35 35.06 30.46
CA PHE A 137 -14.43 34.79 31.91
C PHE A 137 -14.14 36.01 32.80
N LEU A 138 -13.58 37.09 32.25
CA LEU A 138 -13.32 38.32 33.00
C LEU A 138 -14.59 39.11 33.34
N ASP A 139 -15.67 38.97 32.57
CA ASP A 139 -16.92 39.68 32.81
C ASP A 139 -17.97 38.73 33.42
N PRO A 140 -18.47 38.99 34.64
CA PRO A 140 -19.49 38.16 35.27
C PRO A 140 -20.76 37.99 34.43
N ALA A 141 -21.11 38.98 33.61
CA ALA A 141 -22.29 38.93 32.74
C ALA A 141 -22.20 37.82 31.67
N ASP A 142 -20.98 37.52 31.22
CA ASP A 142 -20.74 36.55 30.14
C ASP A 142 -20.52 35.12 30.65
N GLN A 143 -20.50 34.87 31.97
CA GLN A 143 -20.21 33.54 32.53
C GLN A 143 -20.99 32.37 31.92
N PRO A 144 -22.31 32.44 31.66
CA PRO A 144 -23.02 31.33 31.03
C PRO A 144 -22.48 31.06 29.62
N THR A 145 -22.28 32.10 28.82
CA THR A 145 -21.69 32.03 27.48
C THR A 145 -20.25 31.52 27.53
N ALA A 146 -19.45 31.97 28.48
CA ALA A 146 -18.07 31.55 28.69
C ALA A 146 -17.95 30.04 28.96
N ARG A 147 -18.86 29.46 29.75
CA ARG A 147 -18.90 28.01 30.02
C ARG A 147 -19.26 27.20 28.78
N LEU A 148 -20.23 27.68 27.99
CA LEU A 148 -20.59 27.04 26.71
C LEU A 148 -19.46 27.16 25.68
N ALA A 149 -18.81 28.31 25.62
CA ALA A 149 -17.64 28.56 24.78
C ALA A 149 -16.48 27.63 25.14
N LEU A 150 -16.20 27.44 26.44
CA LEU A 150 -15.17 26.52 26.93
C LEU A 150 -15.48 25.07 26.54
N SER A 151 -16.71 24.60 26.74
CA SER A 151 -17.09 23.23 26.39
C SER A 151 -17.05 22.98 24.88
N ALA A 152 -17.49 23.95 24.09
CA ALA A 152 -17.39 23.91 22.63
C ALA A 152 -15.93 23.89 22.15
N ALA A 153 -15.06 24.70 22.74
CA ALA A 153 -13.63 24.72 22.42
C ALA A 153 -12.94 23.40 22.80
N ALA A 154 -13.26 22.85 23.98
CA ALA A 154 -12.76 21.54 24.41
C ALA A 154 -13.19 20.41 23.46
N LEU A 155 -14.45 20.41 23.03
CA LEU A 155 -14.96 19.45 22.05
C LEU A 155 -14.25 19.62 20.69
N GLY A 156 -14.07 20.86 20.24
CA GLY A 156 -13.34 21.17 19.00
C GLY A 156 -11.89 20.68 19.03
N LEU A 157 -11.20 20.86 20.16
CA LEU A 157 -9.84 20.34 20.38
C LEU A 157 -9.80 18.80 20.40
N ALA A 158 -10.77 18.16 21.05
CA ALA A 158 -10.88 16.70 21.04
C ALA A 158 -11.08 16.15 19.61
N LEU A 159 -11.95 16.78 18.83
CA LEU A 159 -12.16 16.42 17.42
C LEU A 159 -10.89 16.65 16.60
N ALA A 160 -10.18 17.76 16.81
CA ALA A 160 -8.91 18.03 16.15
C ALA A 160 -7.84 16.97 16.48
N LEU A 161 -7.78 16.48 17.71
CA LEU A 161 -6.89 15.38 18.12
C LEU A 161 -7.26 14.06 17.44
N VAL A 162 -8.55 13.75 17.34
CA VAL A 162 -9.05 12.57 16.62
C VAL A 162 -8.67 12.64 15.14
N VAL A 163 -8.93 13.77 14.49
CA VAL A 163 -8.54 14.00 13.08
C VAL A 163 -7.03 13.88 12.91
N ASN A 164 -6.24 14.47 13.81
CA ASN A 164 -4.78 14.36 13.77
C ASN A 164 -4.29 12.90 13.96
N ARG A 165 -4.97 12.11 14.79
CA ARG A 165 -4.69 10.67 14.94
C ARG A 165 -5.02 9.90 13.67
N ILE A 166 -6.15 10.18 13.03
CA ILE A 166 -6.56 9.56 11.75
C ILE A 166 -5.56 9.90 10.65
N LEU A 167 -5.21 11.18 10.48
CA LEU A 167 -4.26 11.64 9.47
C LEU A 167 -2.88 10.96 9.64
N ARG A 168 -2.37 10.88 10.87
CA ARG A 168 -1.09 10.19 11.13
C ARG A 168 -1.12 8.72 10.76
N ARG A 169 -2.23 8.02 11.08
CA ARG A 169 -2.42 6.62 10.67
C ARG A 169 -2.46 6.48 9.15
N GLN A 170 -3.20 7.35 8.46
CA GLN A 170 -3.28 7.35 7.00
C GLN A 170 -1.91 7.60 6.33
N TYR A 171 -1.13 8.56 6.84
CA TYR A 171 0.22 8.80 6.32
C TYR A 171 1.18 7.64 6.58
N ALA A 172 1.09 6.98 7.74
CA ALA A 172 1.89 5.80 8.04
C ALA A 172 1.58 4.65 7.05
N LEU A 173 0.29 4.37 6.84
CA LEU A 173 -0.17 3.35 5.88
C LEU A 173 0.22 3.69 4.45
N ALA A 174 0.11 4.96 4.05
CA ALA A 174 0.50 5.39 2.71
C ALA A 174 2.02 5.22 2.48
N ALA A 175 2.84 5.54 3.48
CA ALA A 175 4.28 5.35 3.41
C ALA A 175 4.68 3.87 3.35
N GLU A 176 3.98 3.00 4.09
CA GLU A 176 4.18 1.56 4.04
C GLU A 176 3.81 0.99 2.67
N ARG A 177 2.66 1.40 2.10
CA ARG A 177 2.26 1.02 0.75
C ARG A 177 3.29 1.44 -0.30
N GLU A 178 3.82 2.66 -0.20
CA GLU A 178 4.83 3.15 -1.14
C GLU A 178 6.12 2.33 -1.06
N ARG A 179 6.54 1.93 0.14
CA ARG A 179 7.68 1.01 0.34
C ARG A 179 7.43 -0.36 -0.28
N LEU A 180 6.29 -0.98 0.00
CA LEU A 180 5.93 -2.29 -0.56
C LEU A 180 5.84 -2.26 -2.10
N LEU A 181 5.33 -1.16 -2.68
CA LEU A 181 5.30 -0.97 -4.13
C LEU A 181 6.71 -0.86 -4.71
N ALA A 182 7.61 -0.12 -4.06
CA ALA A 182 9.01 -0.01 -4.48
C ALA A 182 9.74 -1.36 -4.40
N GLU A 183 9.52 -2.14 -3.34
CA GLU A 183 10.08 -3.48 -3.18
C GLU A 183 9.59 -4.44 -4.28
N ARG A 184 8.28 -4.45 -4.57
CA ARG A 184 7.71 -5.26 -5.65
C ARG A 184 8.25 -4.86 -7.02
N ALA A 185 8.43 -3.56 -7.28
CA ALA A 185 9.03 -3.08 -8.52
C ALA A 185 10.48 -3.59 -8.66
N ALA A 186 11.27 -3.50 -7.59
CA ALA A 186 12.64 -4.00 -7.59
C ALA A 186 12.73 -5.53 -7.81
N GLN A 187 11.84 -6.30 -7.16
CA GLN A 187 11.76 -7.75 -7.36
C GLN A 187 11.36 -8.12 -8.79
N ALA A 188 10.37 -7.42 -9.36
CA ALA A 188 9.95 -7.64 -10.75
C ALA A 188 11.06 -7.30 -11.74
N GLU A 189 11.83 -6.24 -11.50
CA GLU A 189 13.00 -5.92 -12.32
C GLU A 189 14.10 -6.98 -12.21
N ALA A 190 14.39 -7.48 -11.02
CA ALA A 190 15.38 -8.55 -10.81
C ALA A 190 14.96 -9.84 -11.54
N ALA A 191 13.70 -10.25 -11.42
CA ALA A 191 13.17 -11.41 -12.13
C ALA A 191 13.25 -11.24 -13.66
N ARG A 192 12.93 -10.05 -14.18
CA ARG A 192 13.06 -9.75 -15.63
C ARG A 192 14.50 -9.74 -16.11
N ARG A 193 15.46 -9.36 -15.27
CA ARG A 193 16.89 -9.44 -15.63
C ARG A 193 17.35 -10.88 -15.66
N PHE A 194 16.98 -11.68 -14.66
CA PHE A 194 17.30 -13.10 -14.61
C PHE A 194 16.70 -13.86 -15.82
N ALA A 195 15.44 -13.59 -16.16
CA ALA A 195 14.79 -14.20 -17.31
C ALA A 195 15.50 -13.86 -18.64
N ARG A 196 15.96 -12.61 -18.80
CA ARG A 196 16.75 -12.19 -19.98
C ARG A 196 18.08 -12.92 -20.06
N VAL A 197 18.85 -12.94 -18.96
CA VAL A 197 20.13 -13.68 -18.90
C VAL A 197 19.93 -15.16 -19.22
N LYS A 198 18.85 -15.78 -18.73
CA LYS A 198 18.51 -17.18 -19.07
C LYS A 198 18.23 -17.34 -20.57
N SER A 199 17.46 -16.45 -21.19
CA SER A 199 17.18 -16.49 -22.63
C SER A 199 18.46 -16.36 -23.45
N ASP A 200 19.30 -15.37 -23.14
CA ASP A 200 20.56 -15.11 -23.84
C ASP A 200 21.52 -16.32 -23.72
N LEU A 201 21.56 -16.97 -22.55
CA LEU A 201 22.33 -18.19 -22.33
C LEU A 201 21.78 -19.36 -23.17
N VAL A 202 20.46 -19.56 -23.20
CA VAL A 202 19.85 -20.65 -23.99
C VAL A 202 20.11 -20.44 -25.48
N ASP A 203 20.01 -19.21 -25.98
CA ASP A 203 20.29 -18.89 -27.38
C ASP A 203 21.76 -19.18 -27.72
N SER A 204 22.71 -18.74 -26.87
CA SER A 204 24.14 -19.02 -27.04
C SER A 204 24.46 -20.52 -27.01
N LEU A 205 23.88 -21.25 -26.05
CA LEU A 205 24.05 -22.69 -25.94
C LEU A 205 23.44 -23.42 -27.14
N SER A 206 22.29 -22.96 -27.65
CA SER A 206 21.65 -23.53 -28.83
C SER A 206 22.51 -23.35 -30.08
N ASP A 207 23.14 -22.20 -30.26
CA ASP A 207 24.04 -21.94 -31.38
C ASP A 207 25.32 -22.79 -31.28
N GLU A 208 25.94 -22.89 -30.09
CA GLU A 208 27.10 -23.75 -29.86
C GLU A 208 26.79 -25.24 -30.09
N LEU A 209 25.64 -25.72 -29.59
CA LEU A 209 25.18 -27.09 -29.82
C LEU A 209 24.95 -27.35 -31.31
N ARG A 210 24.36 -26.39 -32.04
CA ARG A 210 24.09 -26.50 -33.48
C ARG A 210 25.37 -26.51 -34.30
N ASP A 211 26.32 -25.64 -33.99
CA ASP A 211 27.60 -25.55 -34.67
C ASP A 211 28.42 -26.82 -34.43
N GLY A 212 28.48 -27.29 -33.18
CA GLY A 212 29.12 -28.56 -32.82
C GLY A 212 28.51 -29.76 -33.55
N LEU A 213 27.18 -29.88 -33.56
CA LEU A 213 26.47 -30.96 -34.27
C LEU A 213 26.68 -30.89 -35.78
N THR A 214 26.70 -29.69 -36.37
CA THR A 214 26.95 -29.49 -37.80
C THR A 214 28.37 -29.92 -38.17
N GLY A 215 29.35 -29.62 -37.32
CA GLY A 215 30.73 -30.10 -37.46
C GLY A 215 30.83 -31.62 -37.46
N VAL A 216 30.18 -32.28 -36.49
CA VAL A 216 30.13 -33.75 -36.40
C VAL A 216 29.43 -34.37 -37.62
N ALA A 217 28.31 -33.81 -38.06
CA ALA A 217 27.56 -34.28 -39.23
C ALA A 217 28.40 -34.21 -40.52
N HIS A 218 29.22 -33.17 -40.69
CA HIS A 218 30.09 -33.02 -41.86
C HIS A 218 31.15 -34.13 -41.92
N VAL A 219 31.77 -34.48 -40.78
CA VAL A 219 32.78 -35.55 -40.70
C VAL A 219 32.16 -36.93 -40.98
N LEU A 220 30.98 -37.21 -40.42
CA LEU A 220 30.25 -38.46 -40.67
C LEU A 220 29.80 -38.58 -42.13
N ALA A 221 29.32 -37.50 -42.75
CA ALA A 221 28.92 -37.48 -44.16
C ALA A 221 30.12 -37.71 -45.10
N ALA A 222 31.30 -37.20 -44.76
CA ALA A 222 32.54 -37.46 -45.51
C ALA A 222 32.95 -38.93 -45.44
N ALA A 223 32.82 -39.56 -44.27
CA ALA A 223 33.10 -40.99 -44.09
C ALA A 223 32.09 -41.88 -44.84
N ALA A 224 30.80 -41.53 -44.84
CA ALA A 224 29.73 -42.32 -45.46
C ALA A 224 29.77 -42.34 -47.00
N ARG A 225 30.32 -41.31 -47.66
CA ARG A 225 30.38 -41.22 -49.14
C ARG A 225 31.52 -42.02 -49.78
N GLY A 226 32.30 -42.78 -49.00
CA GLY A 226 33.24 -43.79 -49.51
C GLY A 226 34.43 -43.26 -50.33
N ARG A 227 34.74 -41.96 -50.33
CA ARG A 227 35.83 -41.40 -51.16
C ARG A 227 37.20 -41.33 -50.48
N ALA A 228 37.31 -41.52 -49.18
CA ALA A 228 38.55 -41.72 -48.45
C ALA A 228 38.24 -42.15 -47.02
N ALA A 229 39.07 -43.01 -46.43
CA ALA A 229 39.03 -43.22 -44.99
C ALA A 229 39.29 -41.86 -44.28
N PRO A 230 38.47 -41.46 -43.30
CA PRO A 230 38.64 -40.19 -42.62
C PRO A 230 40.05 -40.11 -42.01
N THR A 231 40.71 -38.98 -42.23
CA THR A 231 42.08 -38.78 -41.71
C THR A 231 42.07 -38.66 -40.19
N ARG A 232 43.16 -39.08 -39.51
CA ARG A 232 43.28 -38.97 -38.05
C ARG A 232 42.97 -37.58 -37.50
N GLN A 233 43.31 -36.54 -38.26
CA GLN A 233 43.05 -35.15 -37.90
C GLN A 233 41.55 -34.82 -37.95
N GLN A 234 40.80 -35.34 -38.92
CA GLN A 234 39.34 -35.15 -39.00
C GLN A 234 38.61 -35.91 -37.90
N ILE A 235 39.10 -37.09 -37.51
CA ILE A 235 38.57 -37.84 -36.37
C ILE A 235 38.85 -37.08 -35.07
N GLY A 236 40.04 -36.49 -34.91
CA GLY A 236 40.37 -35.65 -33.76
C GLY A 236 39.42 -34.46 -33.61
N VAL A 237 39.18 -33.71 -34.69
CA VAL A 237 38.26 -32.56 -34.68
C VAL A 237 36.82 -32.97 -34.34
N ALA A 238 36.34 -34.11 -34.85
CA ALA A 238 35.01 -34.61 -34.48
C ALA A 238 34.94 -35.07 -33.02
N LEU A 239 36.00 -35.67 -32.49
CA LEU A 239 36.05 -36.11 -31.10
C LEU A 239 36.10 -34.92 -30.13
N ASP A 240 36.86 -33.87 -30.48
CA ASP A 240 36.93 -32.63 -29.71
C ASP A 240 35.57 -31.93 -29.67
N ALA A 241 34.89 -31.81 -30.82
CA ALA A 241 33.53 -31.27 -30.88
C ALA A 241 32.52 -32.09 -30.05
N VAL A 242 32.62 -33.43 -30.06
CA VAL A 242 31.76 -34.29 -29.22
C VAL A 242 32.06 -34.13 -27.74
N ASN A 243 33.33 -34.01 -27.34
CA ASN A 243 33.70 -33.76 -25.95
C ASN A 243 33.23 -32.38 -25.49
N GLU A 244 33.34 -31.36 -26.33
CA GLU A 244 32.84 -30.01 -26.06
C GLU A 244 31.31 -30.02 -25.84
N LEU A 245 30.56 -30.70 -26.73
CA LEU A 245 29.11 -30.92 -26.58
C LEU A 245 28.76 -31.70 -25.28
N LEU A 246 29.52 -32.73 -24.94
CA LEU A 246 29.31 -33.51 -23.71
C LEU A 246 29.57 -32.68 -22.44
N THR A 247 30.51 -31.74 -22.50
CA THR A 247 30.81 -30.83 -21.39
C THR A 247 29.65 -29.84 -21.20
N ILE A 248 29.16 -29.26 -22.30
CA ILE A 248 28.02 -28.33 -22.31
C ILE A 248 26.73 -29.01 -21.82
N VAL A 249 26.45 -30.23 -22.28
CA VAL A 249 25.28 -31.01 -21.84
C VAL A 249 25.43 -31.51 -20.39
N GLY A 250 26.65 -31.76 -19.94
CA GLY A 250 26.95 -32.20 -18.57
C GLY A 250 26.83 -31.09 -17.52
N GLU A 251 27.07 -29.83 -17.90
CA GLU A 251 26.89 -28.65 -17.02
C GLU A 251 25.49 -28.04 -17.09
N ALA A 252 24.70 -28.36 -18.12
CA ALA A 252 23.31 -27.93 -18.21
C ALA A 252 22.50 -28.52 -17.03
N PRO A 253 21.95 -27.69 -16.12
CA PRO A 253 21.04 -28.17 -15.09
C PRO A 253 19.86 -28.83 -15.80
N ALA A 254 19.53 -30.07 -15.40
CA ALA A 254 18.43 -30.84 -15.97
C ALA A 254 17.23 -29.92 -16.26
N ALA A 255 16.98 -29.74 -17.56
CA ALA A 255 15.89 -28.92 -18.04
C ALA A 255 14.59 -29.44 -17.41
N ALA A 256 14.06 -28.70 -16.44
CA ALA A 256 12.66 -28.84 -16.06
C ALA A 256 11.83 -28.65 -17.33
N PRO A 257 10.74 -29.43 -17.50
CA PRO A 257 9.99 -29.43 -18.75
C PRO A 257 9.56 -28.01 -19.11
N ALA A 258 9.70 -27.70 -20.39
CA ALA A 258 9.49 -26.40 -20.98
C ALA A 258 8.15 -25.78 -20.54
N ASP A 259 8.20 -24.47 -20.26
CA ASP A 259 7.06 -23.58 -20.05
C ASP A 259 6.05 -23.71 -21.21
N GLU A 260 5.06 -24.59 -21.07
CA GLU A 260 3.72 -24.23 -21.51
C GLU A 260 3.28 -23.05 -20.66
N PRO A 261 2.65 -21.99 -21.23
CA PRO A 261 2.20 -20.86 -20.45
C PRO A 261 1.27 -21.37 -19.35
N ALA A 262 1.78 -21.38 -18.10
CA ALA A 262 1.06 -21.91 -16.95
C ALA A 262 -0.33 -21.30 -16.94
N ARG A 263 -1.35 -22.12 -17.21
CA ARG A 263 -2.73 -21.67 -17.34
C ARG A 263 -3.08 -20.87 -16.09
N ARG A 264 -3.65 -19.68 -16.25
CA ARG A 264 -4.04 -18.84 -15.13
C ARG A 264 -5.24 -19.44 -14.40
N LEU A 265 -4.97 -20.27 -13.39
CA LEU A 265 -5.98 -20.93 -12.56
C LEU A 265 -6.67 -19.95 -11.60
N ARG A 266 -7.95 -20.21 -11.32
CA ARG A 266 -8.73 -19.61 -10.23
C ARG A 266 -8.69 -20.54 -9.03
N ILE A 267 -7.92 -20.16 -8.03
CA ILE A 267 -7.63 -20.96 -6.84
C ILE A 267 -8.39 -20.42 -5.64
N LEU A 268 -9.19 -21.27 -4.99
CA LEU A 268 -9.78 -20.98 -3.70
C LEU A 268 -8.81 -21.38 -2.59
N THR A 269 -8.55 -20.50 -1.64
CA THR A 269 -7.71 -20.77 -0.46
C THR A 269 -8.56 -20.73 0.80
N VAL A 270 -8.50 -21.79 1.60
CA VAL A 270 -9.20 -21.88 2.89
C VAL A 270 -8.16 -21.95 4.00
N GLU A 271 -7.90 -20.82 4.66
CA GLU A 271 -6.86 -20.72 5.69
C GLU A 271 -7.30 -19.75 6.80
N ALA A 272 -7.36 -20.23 8.04
CA ALA A 272 -7.84 -19.45 9.17
C ALA A 272 -6.76 -18.50 9.71
N ASP A 273 -5.49 -18.87 9.62
CA ASP A 273 -4.38 -18.04 10.07
C ASP A 273 -4.08 -16.92 9.05
N PRO A 274 -4.26 -15.63 9.40
CA PRO A 274 -4.12 -14.54 8.45
C PRO A 274 -2.71 -14.39 7.88
N LEU A 275 -1.68 -14.79 8.63
CA LEU A 275 -0.29 -14.70 8.19
C LEU A 275 0.04 -15.79 7.15
N THR A 276 -0.37 -17.03 7.42
CA THR A 276 -0.25 -18.14 6.46
C THR A 276 -1.08 -17.85 5.21
N ALA A 277 -2.29 -17.35 5.37
CA ALA A 277 -3.16 -16.97 4.26
C ALA A 277 -2.50 -15.94 3.34
N ALA A 278 -1.88 -14.90 3.91
CA ALA A 278 -1.16 -13.88 3.15
C ALA A 278 0.05 -14.47 2.40
N THR A 279 0.80 -15.38 3.04
CA THR A 279 1.97 -16.03 2.47
C THR A 279 1.59 -16.97 1.31
N LEU A 280 0.55 -17.77 1.50
CA LEU A 280 0.01 -18.66 0.47
C LEU A 280 -0.53 -17.86 -0.71
N ARG A 281 -1.31 -16.80 -0.43
CA ARG A 281 -1.84 -15.92 -1.47
C ARG A 281 -0.71 -15.28 -2.28
N ALA A 282 0.31 -14.73 -1.62
CA ALA A 282 1.45 -14.13 -2.31
C ALA A 282 2.19 -15.13 -3.19
N SER A 283 2.39 -16.36 -2.70
CA SER A 283 3.06 -17.44 -3.45
C SER A 283 2.27 -17.82 -4.70
N LEU A 284 0.94 -17.98 -4.59
CA LEU A 284 0.07 -18.34 -5.71
C LEU A 284 -0.09 -17.20 -6.73
N GLU A 285 -0.17 -15.95 -6.27
CA GLU A 285 -0.20 -14.77 -7.15
C GLU A 285 1.14 -14.59 -7.89
N GLN A 286 2.28 -14.90 -7.24
CA GLN A 286 3.61 -14.90 -7.87
C GLN A 286 3.72 -15.95 -8.98
N LEU A 287 3.03 -17.08 -8.84
CA LEU A 287 2.89 -18.12 -9.88
C LEU A 287 1.88 -17.72 -11.00
N GLY A 288 1.26 -16.53 -10.92
CA GLY A 288 0.38 -15.99 -11.95
C GLY A 288 -1.11 -16.34 -11.79
N HIS A 289 -1.49 -17.05 -10.74
CA HIS A 289 -2.86 -17.52 -10.51
C HIS A 289 -3.77 -16.42 -9.90
N GLN A 290 -5.09 -16.57 -10.06
CA GLN A 290 -6.09 -15.74 -9.38
C GLN A 290 -6.49 -16.40 -8.08
N VAL A 291 -6.34 -15.70 -6.96
CA VAL A 291 -6.60 -16.27 -5.64
C VAL A 291 -7.85 -15.65 -5.02
N VAL A 292 -8.82 -16.49 -4.70
CA VAL A 292 -9.95 -16.16 -3.82
C VAL A 292 -9.65 -16.75 -2.45
N HIS A 293 -9.80 -15.96 -1.39
CA HIS A 293 -9.46 -16.39 -0.04
C HIS A 293 -10.67 -16.34 0.89
N THR A 294 -10.80 -17.34 1.75
CA THR A 294 -11.78 -17.39 2.83
C THR A 294 -11.16 -18.00 4.10
N PRO A 295 -11.40 -17.43 5.29
CA PRO A 295 -10.91 -18.01 6.54
C PRO A 295 -11.83 -19.10 7.11
N LYS A 296 -13.01 -19.34 6.51
CA LYS A 296 -14.03 -20.26 7.03
C LYS A 296 -14.42 -21.30 5.99
N ALA A 297 -14.46 -22.57 6.40
CA ALA A 297 -14.93 -23.70 5.59
C ALA A 297 -16.35 -23.51 5.04
N ALA A 298 -17.29 -23.01 5.84
CA ALA A 298 -18.68 -22.78 5.38
C ALA A 298 -18.75 -21.81 4.19
N ARG A 299 -17.96 -20.74 4.24
CA ARG A 299 -17.90 -19.75 3.15
C ARG A 299 -17.15 -20.29 1.92
N ALA A 300 -16.24 -21.25 2.09
CA ALA A 300 -15.60 -21.95 0.97
C ALA A 300 -16.61 -22.71 0.11
N VAL A 301 -17.56 -23.40 0.75
CA VAL A 301 -18.63 -24.13 0.07
C VAL A 301 -19.56 -23.18 -0.70
N GLU A 302 -19.91 -22.03 -0.12
CA GLU A 302 -20.71 -21.00 -0.80
C GLU A 302 -19.98 -20.46 -2.04
N LEU A 303 -18.69 -20.17 -1.93
CA LEU A 303 -17.87 -19.68 -3.04
C LEU A 303 -17.72 -20.73 -4.14
N ALA A 304 -17.52 -22.00 -3.79
CA ALA A 304 -17.43 -23.10 -4.74
C ALA A 304 -18.74 -23.37 -5.51
N ARG A 305 -19.89 -22.96 -4.96
CA ARG A 305 -21.19 -23.04 -5.68
C ARG A 305 -21.40 -21.92 -6.70
N ILE A 306 -20.78 -20.76 -6.49
CA ILE A 306 -21.03 -19.54 -7.25
C ILE A 306 -19.91 -19.27 -8.26
N CYS A 307 -18.68 -19.64 -7.91
CA CYS A 307 -17.49 -19.40 -8.71
C CYS A 307 -17.05 -20.69 -9.39
N ASP A 308 -16.72 -20.61 -10.67
CA ASP A 308 -15.99 -21.67 -11.36
C ASP A 308 -14.53 -21.66 -10.89
N LEU A 309 -14.18 -22.61 -10.03
CA LEU A 309 -12.83 -22.75 -9.47
C LEU A 309 -12.09 -23.86 -10.20
N ASP A 310 -10.79 -23.66 -10.43
CA ASP A 310 -9.93 -24.67 -11.05
C ASP A 310 -9.22 -25.55 -10.02
N LEU A 311 -9.11 -25.08 -8.77
CA LEU A 311 -8.41 -25.75 -7.67
C LEU A 311 -8.84 -25.15 -6.32
N ALA A 312 -8.87 -25.96 -5.26
CA ALA A 312 -8.96 -25.51 -3.89
C ALA A 312 -7.71 -25.91 -3.09
N VAL A 313 -7.16 -24.99 -2.30
CA VAL A 313 -6.05 -25.24 -1.37
C VAL A 313 -6.56 -25.03 0.06
N CYS A 314 -6.59 -26.10 0.86
CA CYS A 314 -7.20 -26.12 2.19
C CYS A 314 -6.12 -26.27 3.27
N GLY A 315 -5.92 -25.23 4.07
CA GLY A 315 -5.18 -25.29 5.33
C GLY A 315 -6.03 -25.71 6.51
N ASP A 316 -7.36 -25.59 6.40
CA ASP A 316 -8.33 -26.20 7.31
C ASP A 316 -8.92 -27.45 6.66
N LEU A 317 -8.54 -28.63 7.17
CA LEU A 317 -8.98 -29.92 6.64
C LEU A 317 -10.51 -30.11 6.73
N ALA A 318 -11.18 -29.44 7.68
CA ALA A 318 -12.64 -29.52 7.83
C ALA A 318 -13.40 -29.00 6.59
N ALA A 319 -12.73 -28.27 5.70
CA ALA A 319 -13.31 -27.79 4.44
C ALA A 319 -13.36 -28.86 3.33
N ILE A 320 -12.55 -29.93 3.40
CA ILE A 320 -12.39 -30.89 2.31
C ILE A 320 -13.67 -31.69 2.07
N VAL A 321 -14.21 -32.33 3.12
CA VAL A 321 -15.43 -33.16 3.00
C VAL A 321 -16.63 -32.36 2.49
N PRO A 322 -16.93 -31.14 3.02
CA PRO A 322 -18.02 -30.32 2.49
C PRO A 322 -17.82 -29.88 1.04
N LEU A 323 -16.59 -29.63 0.59
CA LEU A 323 -16.30 -29.30 -0.82
C LEU A 323 -16.55 -30.51 -1.72
N ARG A 324 -16.15 -31.72 -1.30
CA ARG A 324 -16.40 -32.97 -2.03
C ARG A 324 -17.89 -33.36 -2.09
N ALA A 325 -18.67 -32.96 -1.09
CA ALA A 325 -20.11 -33.20 -1.07
C ALA A 325 -20.92 -32.31 -2.03
N LEU A 326 -20.28 -31.38 -2.76
CA LEU A 326 -20.95 -30.53 -3.74
C LEU A 326 -21.37 -31.31 -4.99
N PRO A 327 -22.55 -31.03 -5.57
CA PRO A 327 -22.99 -31.69 -6.80
C PRO A 327 -22.25 -31.17 -8.03
N GLY A 328 -21.99 -32.07 -9.00
CA GLY A 328 -21.39 -31.74 -10.29
C GLY A 328 -19.90 -31.40 -10.22
N GLY A 329 -19.41 -30.64 -11.21
CA GLY A 329 -17.98 -30.32 -11.34
C GLY A 329 -17.37 -29.54 -10.15
N ALA A 330 -18.19 -28.95 -9.28
CA ALA A 330 -17.72 -28.32 -8.05
C ALA A 330 -17.19 -29.35 -7.02
N GLY A 331 -17.76 -30.56 -6.97
CA GLY A 331 -17.25 -31.64 -6.11
C GLY A 331 -16.00 -32.34 -6.67
N GLU A 332 -15.83 -32.27 -8.00
CA GLU A 332 -14.66 -32.81 -8.73
C GLU A 332 -13.49 -31.81 -8.78
N THR A 333 -13.67 -30.59 -8.28
CA THR A 333 -12.60 -29.58 -8.25
C THR A 333 -11.40 -30.12 -7.47
N PRO A 334 -10.18 -30.10 -8.04
CA PRO A 334 -9.02 -30.64 -7.36
C PRO A 334 -8.72 -29.94 -6.03
N VAL A 335 -8.37 -30.69 -5.00
CA VAL A 335 -8.14 -30.21 -3.63
C VAL A 335 -6.72 -30.55 -3.17
N VAL A 336 -5.94 -29.52 -2.85
CA VAL A 336 -4.63 -29.64 -2.22
C VAL A 336 -4.76 -29.35 -0.72
N ALA A 337 -4.35 -30.28 0.14
CA ALA A 337 -4.34 -30.05 1.57
C ALA A 337 -2.97 -29.54 2.05
N ILE A 338 -2.98 -28.51 2.91
CA ILE A 338 -1.79 -28.03 3.62
C ILE A 338 -1.77 -28.71 4.98
N VAL A 339 -0.77 -29.55 5.19
CA VAL A 339 -0.61 -30.34 6.42
C VAL A 339 0.56 -29.81 7.26
N GLY A 340 0.40 -29.84 8.57
CA GLY A 340 1.42 -29.50 9.54
C GLY A 340 2.40 -30.64 9.83
N SER A 341 2.85 -30.71 11.08
CA SER A 341 3.80 -31.70 11.58
C SER A 341 3.13 -32.81 12.40
N GLU A 342 1.81 -32.81 12.52
CA GLU A 342 1.10 -33.80 13.34
C GLU A 342 1.08 -35.17 12.67
N ALA A 343 1.28 -36.21 13.46
CA ALA A 343 1.26 -37.59 12.97
C ALA A 343 -0.18 -37.95 12.54
N GLY A 344 -0.33 -38.49 11.32
CA GLY A 344 -1.63 -38.90 10.78
C GLY A 344 -2.43 -37.81 10.06
N GLU A 345 -2.01 -36.54 10.11
CA GLU A 345 -2.71 -35.43 9.45
C GLU A 345 -2.73 -35.59 7.91
N ALA A 346 -1.62 -36.07 7.34
CA ALA A 346 -1.53 -36.40 5.91
C ALA A 346 -2.47 -37.54 5.49
N GLU A 347 -2.57 -38.59 6.31
CA GLU A 347 -3.47 -39.73 6.06
C GLU A 347 -4.93 -39.31 6.19
N ALA A 348 -5.25 -38.49 7.19
CA ALA A 348 -6.58 -37.93 7.39
C ALA A 348 -7.00 -37.02 6.23
N ALA A 349 -6.09 -36.19 5.71
CA ALA A 349 -6.36 -35.33 4.56
C ALA A 349 -6.68 -36.12 3.28
N LEU A 350 -5.91 -37.18 3.01
CA LEU A 350 -6.17 -38.08 1.87
C LEU A 350 -7.47 -38.88 2.05
N ALA A 351 -7.74 -39.39 3.26
CA ALA A 351 -8.97 -40.10 3.57
C ALA A 351 -10.23 -39.21 3.42
N GLN A 352 -10.09 -37.90 3.61
CA GLN A 352 -11.14 -36.91 3.38
C GLN A 352 -11.32 -36.51 1.90
N GLY A 353 -10.43 -36.97 1.02
CA GLY A 353 -10.50 -36.75 -0.43
C GLY A 353 -9.63 -35.63 -0.96
N ALA A 354 -8.49 -35.32 -0.33
CA ALA A 354 -7.47 -34.47 -0.95
C ALA A 354 -6.73 -35.20 -2.09
N ASP A 355 -6.43 -34.50 -3.20
CA ASP A 355 -5.71 -35.06 -4.35
C ASP A 355 -4.19 -34.92 -4.22
N ALA A 356 -3.73 -33.89 -3.51
CA ALA A 356 -2.32 -33.66 -3.25
C ALA A 356 -2.09 -33.02 -1.87
N LEU A 357 -0.85 -33.10 -1.40
CA LEU A 357 -0.44 -32.63 -0.08
C LEU A 357 0.71 -31.64 -0.18
N VAL A 358 0.68 -30.59 0.64
CA VAL A 358 1.78 -29.65 0.85
C VAL A 358 2.09 -29.58 2.35
N ARG A 359 3.36 -29.74 2.73
CA ARG A 359 3.78 -29.59 4.12
C ARG A 359 4.09 -28.14 4.47
N ARG A 360 3.77 -27.75 5.71
CA ARG A 360 4.32 -26.52 6.32
C ARG A 360 5.80 -26.76 6.69
N PRO A 361 6.70 -25.76 6.53
CA PRO A 361 6.46 -24.41 6.02
C PRO A 361 6.26 -24.37 4.49
N LEU A 362 5.39 -23.46 4.03
CA LEU A 362 5.04 -23.33 2.60
C LEU A 362 6.23 -22.78 1.80
N ALA A 363 6.77 -23.59 0.89
CA ALA A 363 7.77 -23.18 -0.09
C ALA A 363 7.16 -23.14 -1.50
N ILE A 364 7.49 -22.10 -2.28
CA ILE A 364 6.94 -21.89 -3.64
C ILE A 364 7.10 -23.14 -4.54
N PRO A 365 8.27 -23.81 -4.59
CA PRO A 365 8.43 -25.01 -5.42
C PRO A 365 7.54 -26.18 -4.98
N ALA A 366 7.30 -26.32 -3.67
CA ALA A 366 6.46 -27.38 -3.13
C ALA A 366 4.98 -27.15 -3.44
N VAL A 367 4.52 -25.90 -3.37
CA VAL A 367 3.16 -25.51 -3.75
C VAL A 367 2.94 -25.71 -5.25
N ALA A 368 3.88 -25.27 -6.10
CA ALA A 368 3.78 -25.44 -7.55
C ALA A 368 3.70 -26.92 -7.94
N ARG A 369 4.52 -27.77 -7.31
CA ARG A 369 4.51 -29.22 -7.54
C ARG A 369 3.19 -29.85 -7.12
N ALA A 370 2.67 -29.54 -5.93
CA ALA A 370 1.41 -30.12 -5.47
C ALA A 370 0.20 -29.68 -6.33
N ILE A 371 0.23 -28.46 -6.88
CA ILE A 371 -0.77 -28.02 -7.86
C ILE A 371 -0.68 -28.86 -9.13
N ALA A 372 0.53 -29.07 -9.67
CA ALA A 372 0.73 -29.89 -10.85
C ALA A 372 0.28 -31.35 -10.61
N ASP A 373 0.60 -31.92 -9.45
CA ASP A 373 0.19 -33.27 -9.07
C ASP A 373 -1.34 -33.40 -8.98
N ALA A 374 -2.01 -32.44 -8.32
CA ALA A 374 -3.48 -32.43 -8.18
C ALA A 374 -4.20 -32.30 -9.54
N LEU A 375 -3.68 -31.47 -10.45
CA LEU A 375 -4.22 -31.29 -11.79
C LEU A 375 -3.91 -32.46 -12.72
N SER A 376 -2.85 -33.22 -12.47
CA SER A 376 -2.50 -34.41 -13.24
C SER A 376 -3.35 -35.63 -12.83
N ALA A 377 -3.76 -35.68 -11.56
CA ALA A 377 -4.62 -36.74 -11.02
C ALA A 377 -6.10 -36.63 -11.48
N THR A 378 -6.53 -35.43 -11.89
CA THR A 378 -7.90 -35.15 -12.30
C THR A 378 -7.91 -34.52 -13.70
N PRO A 379 -8.41 -35.20 -14.76
CA PRO A 379 -8.50 -34.57 -16.07
C PRO A 379 -9.36 -33.31 -15.99
N ALA A 380 -8.79 -32.18 -16.41
CA ALA A 380 -9.39 -30.85 -16.30
C ALA A 380 -10.83 -30.86 -16.84
N ALA A 381 -11.82 -30.67 -15.96
CA ALA A 381 -13.25 -30.63 -16.30
C ALA A 381 -13.67 -29.40 -17.14
N ASN A 382 -12.74 -28.71 -17.80
CA ASN A 382 -13.00 -27.43 -18.45
C ASN A 382 -12.28 -27.30 -19.79
N ASP A 383 -12.59 -28.24 -20.68
CA ASP A 383 -12.53 -28.04 -22.14
C ASP A 383 -13.93 -27.58 -22.61
N ARG A 384 -14.43 -26.47 -22.06
CA ARG A 384 -15.61 -25.78 -22.60
C ARG A 384 -15.12 -24.74 -23.60
N GLN A 385 -15.31 -25.08 -24.87
CA GLN A 385 -15.13 -24.19 -26.02
C GLN A 385 -15.70 -22.80 -25.72
N VAL A 386 -14.84 -21.80 -25.84
CA VAL A 386 -15.22 -20.40 -25.92
C VAL A 386 -15.98 -20.24 -27.25
N ALA A 387 -17.28 -19.97 -27.15
CA ALA A 387 -18.09 -19.44 -28.26
C ALA A 387 -18.07 -17.91 -28.23
#